data_AF-A0A964UFU7-F1
#
_entry.id   AF-A0A964UFU7-F1
#
_cell.length_a   1.000
_cell.length_b   1.000
_cell.length_c   1.000
_cell.angle_alpha   90.00
_cell.angle_beta   90.00
_cell.angle_gamma   90.00
#
_symmetry.space_group_name_H-M   'P 1'
#
loop_
_entity.id
_entity.type
_entity.pdbx_description
1 polymer ?
#
loop_
_entity_poly.entity_id
_entity_poly.type
_entity_poly.pdbx_seq_one_letter_code
_entity_poly.pdbx_strand_id
1 'polypeptide(L)'
;HGTGHIALLVRTSGVDEMANLVETQPDAYYKPPYYGPSGWVGVILERPGIDWDHVGEWLERSWRAVAPARLTKLHEAADMLR
;
A
#
# COMPACT_ATOMS: atom_id res chain seq x y z
N HIS A 1 -12.32 -8.72 8.24
CA HIS A 1 -13.19 -9.84 7.84
C HIS A 1 -14.08 -9.36 6.69
N GLY A 2 -14.27 -10.16 5.64
CA GLY A 2 -15.20 -9.86 4.54
C GLY A 2 -14.60 -9.57 3.16
N THR A 3 -13.27 -9.64 3.00
CA THR A 3 -12.62 -9.57 1.67
C THR A 3 -12.09 -10.94 1.31
N GLY A 4 -12.34 -11.38 0.06
CA GLY A 4 -11.97 -12.72 -0.42
C GLY A 4 -10.48 -12.95 -0.60
N HIS A 5 -9.65 -11.94 -0.33
CA HIS A 5 -8.22 -11.94 -0.64
C HIS A 5 -7.33 -11.84 0.59
N ILE A 6 -6.22 -12.57 0.58
CA ILE A 6 -5.02 -12.22 1.34
C ILE A 6 -4.41 -10.96 0.70
N ALA A 7 -4.36 -9.87 1.44
CA ALA A 7 -3.96 -8.57 0.90
C ALA A 7 -3.14 -7.73 1.90
N LEU A 8 -2.27 -6.88 1.35
CA LEU A 8 -1.59 -5.81 2.09
C LEU A 8 -2.40 -4.52 1.95
N LEU A 9 -2.82 -3.91 3.05
CA LEU A 9 -3.46 -2.59 3.02
C LEU A 9 -2.36 -1.52 3.02
N VAL A 10 -2.39 -0.65 2.01
CA VAL A 10 -1.41 0.43 1.83
C VAL A 10 -2.08 1.77 1.61
N ARG A 11 -1.40 2.83 2.04
CA ARG A 11 -1.82 4.22 1.92
C ARG A 11 -1.54 4.74 0.52
N THR A 12 -2.55 5.30 -0.13
CA THR A 12 -2.36 6.09 -1.36
C THR A 12 -2.19 7.57 -1.01
N SER A 13 -1.79 8.38 -2.00
CA SER A 13 -1.74 9.84 -1.88
C SER A 13 -3.14 10.45 -1.66
N GLY A 14 -4.19 9.76 -2.08
CA GLY A 14 -5.57 10.16 -1.90
C GLY A 14 -6.56 9.18 -2.52
N VAL A 15 -7.85 9.51 -2.40
CA VAL A 15 -8.95 8.67 -2.90
C VAL A 15 -8.92 8.54 -4.43
N ASP A 16 -8.45 9.57 -5.14
CA ASP A 16 -8.36 9.55 -6.61
C ASP A 16 -7.33 8.52 -7.12
N GLU A 17 -6.15 8.46 -6.53
CA GLU A 17 -5.14 7.45 -6.87
C GLU A 17 -5.67 6.03 -6.54
N MET A 18 -6.30 5.87 -5.37
CA MET A 18 -6.91 4.60 -5.00
C MET A 18 -7.97 4.18 -6.02
N ALA A 19 -8.85 5.10 -6.45
CA ALA A 19 -9.87 4.81 -7.45
C ALA A 19 -9.26 4.40 -8.80
N ASN A 20 -8.26 5.16 -9.28
CA ASN A 20 -7.57 4.85 -10.53
C ASN A 20 -6.87 3.48 -10.50
N LEU A 21 -6.23 3.10 -9.38
CA LEU A 21 -5.61 1.77 -9.24
C LEU A 21 -6.63 0.64 -9.32
N VAL A 22 -7.76 0.79 -8.63
CA VAL A 22 -8.84 -0.21 -8.63
C VAL A 22 -9.52 -0.30 -9.99
N GLU A 23 -9.69 0.82 -10.69
CA GLU A 23 -10.29 0.86 -12.03
C GLU A 23 -9.38 0.23 -13.10
N THR A 24 -8.09 0.60 -13.09
CA THR A 24 -7.14 0.18 -14.13
C THR A 24 -6.57 -1.22 -13.90
N GLN A 25 -6.52 -1.69 -12.66
CA GLN A 25 -5.89 -2.95 -12.27
C GLN A 25 -6.70 -3.69 -11.19
N PRO A 26 -7.97 -4.07 -11.47
CA PRO A 26 -8.86 -4.69 -10.49
C PRO A 26 -8.38 -6.06 -9.99
N ASP A 27 -7.55 -6.78 -10.76
CA ASP A 27 -6.95 -8.05 -10.35
C ASP A 27 -5.73 -7.89 -9.42
N ALA A 28 -5.26 -6.65 -9.24
CA ALA A 28 -4.12 -6.30 -8.39
C ALA A 28 -4.56 -5.52 -7.15
N TYR A 29 -5.59 -4.67 -7.30
CA TYR A 29 -6.01 -3.74 -6.28
C TYR A 29 -7.53 -3.79 -6.10
N TYR A 30 -7.96 -3.68 -4.85
CA TYR A 30 -9.38 -3.52 -4.54
C TYR A 30 -9.57 -2.44 -3.48
N LYS A 31 -10.79 -1.90 -3.42
CA LYS A 31 -11.19 -0.95 -2.38
C LYS A 31 -11.59 -1.71 -1.10
N PRO A 32 -10.82 -1.63 0.00
CA PRO A 32 -11.16 -2.34 1.23
C PRO A 32 -12.41 -1.73 1.90
N PRO A 33 -13.31 -2.57 2.46
CA PRO A 33 -14.38 -2.09 3.32
C PRO A 33 -13.82 -1.24 4.46
N TYR A 34 -14.50 -0.13 4.79
CA TYR A 34 -14.16 0.83 5.86
C TYR A 34 -12.90 1.68 5.64
N TYR A 35 -11.85 1.14 5.03
CA TYR A 35 -10.59 1.87 4.81
C TYR A 35 -10.56 2.62 3.47
N GLY A 36 -11.35 2.19 2.48
CA GLY A 36 -11.44 2.84 1.17
C GLY A 36 -11.81 4.34 1.25
N PRO A 37 -12.82 4.76 2.03
CA PRO A 37 -13.16 6.18 2.19
C PRO A 37 -12.03 7.06 2.73
N SER A 38 -11.06 6.48 3.45
CA SER A 38 -9.90 7.21 3.95
C SER A 38 -8.68 7.14 3.02
N GLY A 39 -8.79 6.55 1.82
CA GLY A 39 -7.68 6.48 0.85
C GLY A 39 -6.70 5.35 1.11
N TRP A 40 -7.17 4.22 1.62
CA TRP A 40 -6.38 2.97 1.65
C TRP A 40 -6.85 2.05 0.53
N VAL A 41 -5.89 1.34 -0.06
CA VAL A 41 -6.13 0.31 -1.07
C VAL A 41 -5.61 -1.03 -0.57
N GLY A 42 -6.25 -2.14 -0.97
CA GLY A 42 -5.72 -3.48 -0.73
C GLY A 42 -4.96 -3.97 -1.95
N VAL A 43 -3.68 -4.32 -1.78
CA VAL A 43 -2.84 -5.02 -2.77
C VAL A 43 -3.05 -6.52 -2.61
N ILE A 44 -3.57 -7.20 -3.63
CA ILE A 44 -3.86 -8.64 -3.59
C ILE A 44 -2.55 -9.43 -3.65
N LEU A 45 -2.32 -10.30 -2.66
CA LEU A 45 -1.06 -11.05 -2.54
C LEU A 45 -1.15 -12.48 -3.10
N GLU A 46 -2.36 -13.03 -3.16
CA GLU A 46 -2.63 -14.41 -3.57
C GLU A 46 -2.76 -14.57 -5.10
N ARG A 47 -1.76 -14.09 -5.83
CA ARG A 47 -1.73 -14.11 -7.30
C ARG A 47 -0.40 -14.64 -7.83
N PRO A 48 -0.40 -15.38 -8.95
CA PRO A 48 0.84 -15.88 -9.55
C PRO A 48 1.70 -14.72 -10.06
N GLY A 49 3.03 -14.89 -9.99
CA GLY A 49 3.98 -13.90 -10.50
C GLY A 49 4.00 -12.59 -9.72
N ILE A 50 3.68 -12.62 -8.42
CA ILE A 50 3.77 -11.43 -7.59
C ILE A 50 5.21 -10.92 -7.51
N ASP A 51 5.39 -9.63 -7.78
CA ASP A 51 6.65 -8.94 -7.61
C ASP A 51 6.77 -8.46 -6.16
N TRP A 52 7.67 -9.09 -5.40
CA TRP A 52 7.87 -8.77 -4.01
C TRP A 52 8.64 -7.46 -3.78
N ASP A 53 9.43 -7.01 -4.76
CA ASP A 53 10.12 -5.73 -4.68
C ASP A 53 9.09 -4.60 -4.76
N HIS A 54 8.15 -4.69 -5.71
CA HIS A 54 7.01 -3.77 -5.81
C HIS A 54 6.11 -3.77 -4.56
N VAL A 55 5.87 -4.94 -3.96
CA VAL A 55 5.13 -5.03 -2.68
C VAL A 55 5.91 -4.32 -1.56
N GLY A 56 7.24 -4.46 -1.54
CA GLY A 56 8.14 -3.78 -0.61
C GLY A 56 8.07 -2.25 -0.75
N GLU A 57 8.12 -1.73 -1.97
CA GLU A 57 7.98 -0.30 -2.27
C GLU A 57 6.64 0.26 -1.76
N TRP A 58 5.56 -0.47 -2.00
CA TRP A 58 4.23 -0.10 -1.49
C TRP A 58 4.17 -0.06 0.04
N LEU A 59 4.75 -1.07 0.69
CA LEU A 59 4.83 -1.14 2.15
C LEU A 59 5.61 0.04 2.72
N GLU A 60 6.79 0.32 2.16
CA GLU A 60 7.67 1.39 2.62
C GLU A 60 7.00 2.77 2.43
N ARG A 61 6.51 3.04 1.22
CA ARG A 61 5.79 4.28 0.89
C ARG A 61 4.61 4.50 1.84
N SER A 62 3.82 3.46 2.08
CA SER A 62 2.67 3.51 2.99
C SER A 62 3.09 3.77 4.42
N TRP A 63 4.13 3.09 4.90
CA TRP A 63 4.66 3.28 6.24
C TRP A 63 5.15 4.71 6.43
N ARG A 64 5.96 5.25 5.50
CA ARG A 64 6.44 6.65 5.57
C ARG A 64 5.30 7.66 5.61
N ALA A 65 4.19 7.40 4.94
CA ALA A 65 3.02 8.28 4.90
C ALA A 65 2.24 8.34 6.22
N VAL A 66 2.33 7.30 7.07
CA VAL A 66 1.59 7.23 8.34
C VAL A 66 2.49 7.26 9.57
N ALA A 67 3.79 7.02 9.40
CA ALA A 67 4.76 6.99 10.49
C ALA A 67 4.98 8.40 11.09
N PRO A 68 5.22 8.49 12.40
CA PRO A 68 5.65 9.73 13.03
C PRO A 68 6.96 10.25 12.41
N ALA A 69 7.05 11.56 12.20
CA ALA A 69 8.19 12.20 11.54
C ALA A 69 9.58 11.83 12.14
N ARG A 70 9.65 11.55 13.45
CA ARG A 70 10.89 11.10 14.09
C ARG A 70 11.36 9.75 13.57
N LEU A 71 10.45 8.82 13.32
CA LEU A 71 10.78 7.48 12.82
C LEU A 71 11.15 7.53 11.33
N THR A 72 10.47 8.34 10.53
CA THR A 72 10.81 8.53 9.12
C THR A 72 12.23 9.09 8.96
N LYS A 73 12.61 10.10 9.75
CA LYS A 73 13.99 10.65 9.74
C LYS A 73 15.06 9.63 10.13
N LEU A 74 14.76 8.78 11.11
CA LEU A 74 15.69 7.71 11.52
C LEU A 74 15.87 6.67 10.40
N HIS A 75 14.78 6.36 9.69
CA HIS A 75 14.80 5.44 8.56
C HIS A 75 15.62 5.99 7.39
N GLU A 76 15.42 7.26 7.02
CA GLU A 76 16.21 7.95 5.98
C GLU A 76 17.70 7.94 6.29
N ALA A 77 18.07 8.25 7.54
CA ALA A 77 19.47 8.23 7.97
C ALA A 77 20.08 6.82 7.88
N ALA A 78 19.30 5.77 8.15
CA ALA A 78 19.75 4.40 8.02
C ALA A 78 19.91 3.96 6.55
N ASP A 79 19.02 4.42 5.66
CA ASP A 79 19.10 4.10 4.22
C ASP A 79 20.29 4.80 3.55
N MET A 80 20.67 6.01 3.98
CA MET A 80 21.87 6.70 3.50
C MET A 80 23.19 5.98 3.84
N LEU A 81 23.16 5.00 4.75
CA LEU A 81 24.33 4.23 5.21
C LEU A 81 24.41 2.84 4.55
N ARG A 82 23.47 2.50 3.67
CA ARG A 82 23.40 1.23 2.95
C ARG A 82 24.10 1.31 1.60
#